data_AF-A0A1Y3SPF0-F1
#
_entry.id   AF-A0A1Y3SPF0-F1
#
_cell.length_a   1.000
_cell.length_b   1.000
_cell.length_c   1.000
_cell.angle_alpha   90.00
_cell.angle_beta   90.00
_cell.angle_gamma   90.00
#
_symmetry.space_group_name_H-M   'P 1'
#
loop_
_entity.id
_entity.type
_entity.pdbx_description
1 polymer ?
#
loop_
_entity_poly.entity_id
_entity_poly.type
_entity_poly.pdbx_seq_one_letter_code
_entity_poly.pdbx_strand_id
1 'polypeptide(L)' 'MDVNSFLNHDEYFISDLGPLVPDPNSPVHTQRFAVWRNAAAQKQLQLVEVGSSLSDLQEKYHVPQERVAVVGV' A
#
# COMPACT_ATOMS: atom_id res chain seq x y z
N MET A 1 7.18 -9.87 -29.89
CA MET A 1 6.52 -9.93 -28.58
C MET A 1 7.62 -10.15 -27.55
N ASP A 2 7.88 -9.13 -26.74
CA ASP A 2 9.02 -9.09 -25.81
C ASP A 2 8.87 -10.06 -24.64
N VAL A 3 9.96 -10.77 -24.35
CA VAL A 3 10.06 -11.84 -23.33
C VAL A 3 10.24 -11.28 -21.91
N ASN A 4 10.19 -9.95 -21.75
CA ASN A 4 10.42 -9.24 -20.48
C ASN A 4 9.17 -9.06 -19.62
N SER A 5 8.00 -9.53 -20.05
CA SER A 5 6.74 -9.29 -19.31
C SER A 5 6.45 -10.25 -18.16
N PHE A 6 7.33 -11.21 -17.84
CA PHE A 6 7.06 -12.24 -16.82
C PHE A 6 7.80 -12.07 -15.49
N LEU A 7 8.67 -11.06 -15.36
CA LEU A 7 9.41 -10.77 -14.12
C LEU A 7 8.71 -9.78 -13.17
N ASN A 8 7.42 -9.47 -13.38
CA ASN A 8 6.65 -8.63 -12.46
C ASN A 8 5.90 -9.46 -11.41
N HIS A 9 6.64 -10.09 -10.51
CA HIS A 9 6.09 -10.52 -9.21
C HIS A 9 6.69 -9.70 -8.07
N ASP A 10 6.93 -8.41 -8.30
CA ASP A 10 6.88 -7.43 -7.21
C ASP A 10 5.43 -7.32 -6.76
N GLU A 11 5.00 -8.29 -5.95
CA GLU A 11 3.67 -8.33 -5.39
C GLU A 11 3.57 -7.20 -4.36
N TYR A 12 2.98 -6.09 -4.79
CA TYR A 12 2.65 -4.97 -3.92
C TYR A 12 1.32 -5.22 -3.21
N PHE A 13 1.28 -4.84 -1.94
CA PHE A 13 0.12 -4.93 -1.06
C PHE A 13 -0.14 -3.58 -0.43
N ILE A 14 -1.40 -3.21 -0.24
CA ILE A 14 -1.75 -1.98 0.47
C ILE A 14 -2.45 -2.36 1.76
N SER A 15 -1.99 -1.82 2.89
CA SER A 15 -2.67 -1.95 4.18
C SER A 15 -3.19 -0.60 4.66
N ASP A 16 -4.42 -0.57 5.17
CA ASP A 16 -4.91 0.57 5.93
C ASP A 16 -4.19 0.66 7.29
N LEU A 17 -3.59 1.81 7.57
CA LEU A 17 -2.92 2.12 8.84
C LEU A 17 -3.83 2.88 9.81
N GLY A 18 -5.07 3.14 9.40
CA GLY A 18 -6.03 3.95 10.13
C GLY A 18 -5.76 5.45 10.01
N PRO A 19 -6.56 6.28 10.70
CA PRO A 19 -6.39 7.71 10.69
C PRO A 19 -5.03 8.12 11.29
N LEU A 20 -4.44 9.19 10.78
CA LEU A 20 -3.46 9.95 11.53
C LEU A 20 -4.16 10.42 12.82
N VAL A 21 -3.51 10.24 13.97
CA VAL A 21 -4.05 10.68 15.27
C VAL A 21 -4.54 12.13 15.08
N PRO A 22 -5.82 12.41 15.35
CA PRO A 22 -6.34 13.75 15.17
C PRO A 22 -5.52 14.67 16.06
N ASP A 23 -4.90 15.67 15.45
CA ASP A 23 -4.37 16.78 16.23
C ASP A 23 -5.58 17.37 16.97
N PRO A 24 -5.52 17.58 18.30
CA PRO A 24 -6.65 18.17 19.03
C PRO A 24 -7.05 19.55 18.48
N ASN A 25 -6.19 20.18 17.67
CA ASN A 25 -6.44 21.45 17.00
C ASN A 25 -6.88 21.32 15.54
N SER A 26 -6.94 20.10 14.98
CA SER A 26 -7.35 19.86 13.59
C SER A 26 -8.24 18.62 13.47
N PRO A 27 -9.57 18.78 13.32
CA PRO A 27 -10.51 17.65 13.25
C PRO A 27 -10.45 16.86 11.93
N VAL A 28 -9.42 17.07 11.09
CA VAL A 28 -9.27 16.37 9.82
C VAL A 28 -8.66 15.00 10.08
N HIS A 29 -9.50 13.97 10.00
CA HIS A 29 -9.06 12.59 9.98
C HIS A 29 -8.47 12.27 8.60
N THR A 30 -7.14 12.40 8.45
CA THR A 30 -6.46 11.90 7.25
C THR A 30 -6.18 10.41 7.41
N GLN A 31 -6.83 9.56 6.62
CA GLN A 31 -6.54 8.13 6.58
C GLN A 31 -5.17 7.88 5.96
N ARG A 32 -4.47 6.84 6.41
CA ARG A 32 -3.13 6.48 5.93
C ARG A 32 -3.13 5.06 5.41
N PHE A 33 -2.44 4.87 4.30
CA PHE A 33 -2.28 3.59 3.64
C PHE A 33 -0.80 3.32 3.45
N ALA A 34 -0.36 2.11 3.80
CA ALA A 34 1.01 1.66 3.58
C ALA A 34 1.07 0.72 2.38
N VAL A 35 2.01 0.95 1.49
CA VAL A 35 2.37 0.03 0.41
C VAL A 35 3.52 -0.85 0.88
N TRP A 36 3.33 -2.15 0.78
CA TRP A 36 4.32 -3.17 1.09
C TRP A 36 4.72 -3.89 -0.18
N ARG A 37 5.99 -4.29 -0.28
CA ARG A 37 6.47 -5.20 -1.31
C ARG A 37 7.03 -6.47 -0.68
N ASN A 38 6.92 -7.58 -1.39
CA ASN A 38 7.57 -8.81 -0.99
C ASN A 38 9.09 -8.71 -1.26
N ALA A 39 9.91 -8.68 -0.21
CA ALA A 39 11.36 -8.78 -0.38
C ALA A 39 11.70 -10.24 -0.71
N ALA A 40 11.89 -10.53 -2.00
CA ALA A 40 12.14 -11.88 -2.53
C ALA A 40 13.27 -12.64 -1.82
N ALA A 41 14.23 -11.94 -1.22
CA ALA A 41 15.36 -12.52 -0.51
C ALA A 41 15.07 -12.95 0.95
N GLN A 42 14.00 -12.46 1.60
CA GLN A 42 13.84 -12.58 3.06
C GLN A 42 12.44 -13.01 3.54
N LYS A 43 11.48 -13.31 2.65
CA LYS A 43 10.07 -13.59 3.02
C LYS A 43 9.50 -12.53 3.97
N GLN A 44 9.96 -11.29 3.84
CA GLN A 44 9.61 -10.18 4.70
C GLN A 44 8.95 -9.10 3.85
N LEU A 45 7.87 -8.53 4.37
CA LEU A 45 7.24 -7.36 3.77
C LEU A 45 8.12 -6.14 4.03
N GLN A 46 8.51 -5.45 2.97
CA GLN A 46 9.23 -4.19 3.07
C GLN A 46 8.26 -3.04 2.83
N LEU A 47 8.24 -2.08 3.75
CA LEU A 47 7.49 -0.83 3.57
C LEU A 47 8.11 -0.04 2.40
N VAL A 48 7.29 0.31 1.43
CA VAL A 48 7.68 1.07 0.24
C VAL A 48 7.30 2.52 0.41
N GLU A 49 6.04 2.78 0.75
CA GLU A 49 5.48 4.13 0.80
C GLU A 49 4.30 4.18 1.78
N VAL A 50 4.09 5.35 2.38
CA VAL A 50 2.86 5.66 3.11
C VAL A 50 2.21 6.86 2.44
N GLY A 51 0.95 6.70 2.01
CA GLY A 51 0.17 7.73 1.35
C GLY A 51 -1.19 7.94 2.03
N SER A 52 -1.88 9.03 1.66
CA SER A 52 -3.19 9.39 2.20
C SER A 52 -4.36 9.06 1.27
N SER A 53 -4.08 8.54 0.07
CA SER A 53 -5.07 8.26 -0.97
C SER A 53 -4.89 6.84 -1.48
N LEU A 54 -5.88 5.99 -1.22
CA LEU A 54 -5.87 4.59 -1.65
C LEU A 54 -5.84 4.49 -3.19
N SER A 55 -6.69 5.26 -3.87
CA SER A 55 -6.79 5.24 -5.34
C SER A 55 -5.47 5.60 -6.01
N ASP A 56 -4.77 6.63 -5.51
CA ASP A 56 -3.48 7.05 -6.06
C ASP A 56 -2.42 5.95 -5.89
N LEU A 57 -2.38 5.29 -4.74
CA LEU A 57 -1.45 4.18 -4.49
C LEU A 57 -1.80 2.95 -5.32
N GLN A 58 -3.09 2.63 -5.49
CA GLN A 58 -3.52 1.52 -6.33
C GLN A 58 -3.15 1.74 -7.79
N GLU A 59 -3.36 2.95 -8.32
CA GLU A 59 -2.98 3.30 -9.68
C GLU A 59 -1.46 3.25 -9.85
N LYS A 60 -0.71 3.87 -8.94
CA LYS A 60 0.76 3.96 -8.99
C LYS A 60 1.46 2.61 -8.92
N TYR A 61 0.97 1.70 -8.08
CA TYR A 61 1.58 0.39 -7.87
C TYR A 61 0.82 -0.74 -8.58
N HIS A 62 -0.20 -0.41 -9.38
CA HIS A 62 -1.08 -1.36 -10.06
C HIS A 62 -1.63 -2.45 -9.11
N VAL A 63 -2.00 -2.06 -7.88
CA VAL A 63 -2.51 -2.99 -6.85
C VAL A 63 -4.01 -3.18 -7.03
N PRO A 64 -4.49 -4.40 -7.37
CA PRO A 64 -5.92 -4.66 -7.51
C PRO A 64 -6.61 -4.58 -6.14
N GLN A 65 -7.89 -4.23 -6.14
CA GLN A 65 -8.67 -4.01 -4.91
C GLN A 65 -8.69 -5.23 -3.98
N GLU A 66 -8.63 -6.44 -4.53
CA GLU A 66 -8.55 -7.72 -3.80
C GLU A 66 -7.29 -7.87 -2.94
N ARG A 67 -6.24 -7.09 -3.22
CA ARG A 67 -4.97 -7.07 -2.46
C ARG A 67 -4.87 -5.90 -1.47
N VAL A 68 -5.95 -5.17 -1.27
CA VAL A 68 -6.04 -4.11 -0.27
C VAL A 68 -6.52 -4.73 1.04
N ALA A 69 -5.62 -4.86 2.02
CA ALA A 69 -5.94 -5.31 3.36
C ALA A 69 -6.41 -4.11 4.19
N VAL A 70 -7.73 -3.98 4.34
CA VAL A 70 -8.29 -3.07 5.35
C VAL A 70 -8.05 -3.73 6.70
N VAL A 71 -7.06 -3.24 7.45
CA VAL A 71 -6.88 -3.65 8.85
C VAL A 71 -8.00 -2.97 9.64
N GLY A 72 -9.17 -3.60 9.61
CA GLY A 72 -10.30 -3.23 10.46
C GLY A 72 -9.90 -3.47 11.91
N VAL A 73 -9.91 -2.39 12.68
CA VAL A 73 -9.83 -2.41 14.16
C VAL A 73 -11.01 -3.14 14.77
#